data_AF-A0A940QSH0-F1
#
_entry.id   AF-A0A940QSH0-F1
#
_cell.length_a   1.000
_cell.length_b   1.000
_cell.length_c   1.000
_cell.angle_alpha   90.00
_cell.angle_beta   90.00
_cell.angle_gamma   90.00
#
_symmetry.space_group_name_H-M   'P 1'
#
loop_
_entity.id
_entity.type
_entity.pdbx_description
1 polymer ?
#
loop_
_entity_poly.entity_id
_entity_poly.type
_entity_poly.pdbx_seq_one_letter_code
_entity_poly.pdbx_strand_id
1 'polypeptide(L)'
;MLHLTKFLIYLISFFVFTLPARAFQIQPVGTEYDRKLAQLDESKAERLLAKIVDRGAAKFLEPVHEEITQRIYGCNDNWEDKPNCARQYFAPKPVIDGTRWNDNPPFMMKHDFLLPNGKAIRSTCANETIKLPRKSDCWLDIFKASSEMARTRFFTNRNGVILNRSHFGDMQFLHSMASRAGDRAQDTKLSILIWAEFAYRVASGSIPADTMLKDVPVNGFSKFFPNQEATVENLFLMGDETYRGSQLKDFAFGTLLHMVQDSFSESHVSRDLSTQRTFCNSPYTDRSPAKIEKFLVYSSQDADKHKDEDVYEALRNDAAKYSPNVIDVGKILREFYKQNSNWDAVKKYLEECVFALIDIDAEADGGNFEAR
;
A
#
# COMPACT_ATOMS: atom_id res chain seq x y z
N MET A 1 -8.86 17.27 -68.05
CA MET A 1 -7.99 16.33 -67.32
C MET A 1 -7.98 16.75 -65.86
N LEU A 2 -8.30 15.80 -65.00
CA LEU A 2 -8.47 15.90 -63.54
C LEU A 2 -7.13 16.15 -62.81
N HIS A 3 -7.22 16.89 -61.68
CA HIS A 3 -6.47 16.69 -60.41
C HIS A 3 -4.94 16.96 -60.41
N LEU A 4 -4.26 17.41 -59.35
CA LEU A 4 -4.58 17.72 -57.95
C LEU A 4 -3.41 18.58 -57.41
N THR A 5 -3.71 19.66 -56.71
CA THR A 5 -2.80 20.33 -55.77
C THR A 5 -2.50 19.43 -54.57
N LYS A 6 -1.23 19.27 -54.18
CA LYS A 6 -0.87 18.88 -52.80
C LYS A 6 0.39 19.60 -52.30
N PHE A 7 0.13 20.46 -51.32
CA PHE A 7 1.09 21.02 -50.37
C PHE A 7 1.81 19.89 -49.62
N LEU A 8 3.13 20.00 -49.50
CA LEU A 8 3.93 19.15 -48.62
C LEU A 8 4.22 19.93 -47.33
N ILE A 9 3.39 19.71 -46.31
CA ILE A 9 3.68 20.12 -44.93
C ILE A 9 4.40 18.94 -44.28
N TYR A 10 5.70 19.07 -44.03
CA TYR A 10 6.42 18.16 -43.15
C TYR A 10 6.03 18.50 -41.70
N LEU A 11 5.14 17.70 -41.13
CA LEU A 11 4.90 17.63 -39.69
C LEU A 11 6.13 16.99 -39.04
N ILE A 12 6.86 17.76 -38.25
CA ILE A 12 7.84 17.23 -37.30
C ILE A 12 7.03 16.63 -36.15
N SER A 13 6.80 15.32 -36.19
CA SER A 13 6.30 14.58 -35.04
C SER A 13 7.40 14.51 -33.99
N PHE A 14 7.26 15.29 -32.92
CA PHE A 14 7.96 15.04 -31.67
C PHE A 14 7.43 13.72 -31.10
N PHE A 15 8.14 12.62 -31.33
CA PHE A 15 7.98 11.41 -30.54
C PHE A 15 8.55 11.69 -29.15
N VAL A 16 7.69 12.10 -28.22
CA VAL A 16 7.99 11.98 -26.79
C VAL A 16 7.95 10.49 -26.49
N PHE A 17 9.13 9.88 -26.33
CA PHE A 17 9.25 8.55 -25.76
C PHE A 17 8.83 8.63 -24.28
N THR A 18 7.58 8.31 -23.99
CA THR A 18 7.15 7.97 -22.63
C THR A 18 7.72 6.59 -22.31
N LEU A 19 8.72 6.55 -21.44
CA LEU A 19 9.20 5.29 -20.86
C LEU A 19 8.08 4.66 -20.01
N PRO A 20 7.92 3.33 -20.00
CA PRO A 20 6.98 2.63 -19.11
C PRO A 20 7.41 2.82 -17.64
N ALA A 21 6.44 2.84 -16.73
CA ALA A 21 6.49 3.55 -15.46
C ALA A 21 6.00 2.64 -14.29
N ARG A 22 6.74 2.50 -13.17
CA ARG A 22 6.82 1.32 -12.28
C ARG A 22 6.43 1.44 -10.78
N ALA A 23 6.15 0.33 -10.06
CA ALA A 23 5.42 0.14 -8.76
C ALA A 23 6.10 -0.84 -7.74
N PHE A 24 5.51 -1.25 -6.58
CA PHE A 24 6.20 -2.15 -5.59
C PHE A 24 5.31 -3.29 -4.96
N GLN A 25 5.81 -4.55 -4.85
CA GLN A 25 5.15 -5.72 -4.19
C GLN A 25 5.70 -6.10 -2.79
N ILE A 26 4.99 -6.99 -2.06
CA ILE A 26 5.49 -7.74 -0.87
C ILE A 26 5.67 -9.24 -1.07
N GLN A 27 6.39 -9.87 -0.14
CA GLN A 27 6.35 -11.33 0.08
C GLN A 27 5.52 -11.67 1.34
N PRO A 28 4.32 -12.29 1.23
CA PRO A 28 3.40 -12.48 2.36
C PRO A 28 3.75 -13.73 3.20
N VAL A 29 4.98 -13.79 3.72
CA VAL A 29 5.53 -14.91 4.51
C VAL A 29 4.86 -15.04 5.90
N GLY A 30 4.07 -14.04 6.31
CA GLY A 30 3.40 -13.97 7.61
C GLY A 30 4.35 -13.84 8.79
N THR A 31 3.81 -13.68 10.00
CA THR A 31 4.61 -13.69 11.24
C THR A 31 5.10 -15.11 11.57
N GLU A 32 6.04 -15.25 12.50
CA GLU A 32 6.48 -16.59 12.95
C GLU A 32 5.31 -17.38 13.55
N TYR A 33 4.40 -16.69 14.27
CA TYR A 33 3.20 -17.28 14.84
C TYR A 33 2.25 -17.79 13.73
N ASP A 34 1.97 -16.97 12.71
CA ASP A 34 1.13 -17.37 11.58
C ASP A 34 1.71 -18.59 10.85
N ARG A 35 3.04 -18.65 10.66
CA ARG A 35 3.72 -19.80 10.05
C ARG A 35 3.59 -21.08 10.89
N LYS A 36 3.76 -20.99 12.21
CA LYS A 36 3.58 -22.12 13.12
C LYS A 36 2.14 -22.66 13.09
N LEU A 37 1.14 -21.78 13.12
CA LEU A 37 -0.27 -22.18 13.01
C LEU A 37 -0.60 -22.80 11.66
N ALA A 38 0.02 -22.32 10.58
CA ALA A 38 -0.10 -22.93 9.26
C ALA A 38 0.67 -24.27 9.14
N GLN A 39 1.46 -24.65 10.15
CA GLN A 39 2.40 -25.78 10.13
C GLN A 39 3.43 -25.69 8.99
N LEU A 40 3.83 -24.45 8.67
CA LEU A 40 4.78 -24.15 7.61
C LEU A 40 6.08 -23.63 8.20
N ASP A 41 7.21 -24.14 7.70
CA ASP A 41 8.45 -23.38 7.75
C ASP A 41 8.44 -22.31 6.65
N GLU A 42 9.43 -21.42 6.68
CA GLU A 42 9.54 -20.31 5.71
C GLU A 42 9.54 -20.81 4.26
N SER A 43 10.34 -21.83 3.94
CA SER A 43 10.40 -22.42 2.58
C SER A 43 9.08 -23.05 2.11
N LYS A 44 8.28 -23.60 3.04
CA LYS A 44 6.98 -24.19 2.73
C LYS A 44 5.92 -23.11 2.58
N ALA A 45 5.98 -22.04 3.38
CA ALA A 45 5.15 -20.86 3.19
C ALA A 45 5.40 -20.24 1.81
N GLU A 46 6.65 -20.02 1.43
CA GLU A 46 7.02 -19.53 0.10
C GLU A 46 6.48 -20.42 -1.04
N ARG A 47 6.61 -21.75 -0.92
CA ARG A 47 6.07 -22.68 -1.93
C ARG A 47 4.54 -22.69 -1.98
N LEU A 48 3.87 -22.49 -0.85
CA LEU A 48 2.42 -22.35 -0.82
C LEU A 48 1.99 -21.05 -1.50
N LEU A 49 2.67 -19.94 -1.21
CA LEU A 49 2.43 -18.63 -1.80
C LEU A 49 2.66 -18.63 -3.31
N ALA A 50 3.72 -19.29 -3.79
CA ALA A 50 3.95 -19.47 -5.22
C ALA A 50 2.76 -20.17 -5.92
N LYS A 51 2.17 -21.20 -5.29
CA LYS A 51 0.96 -21.87 -5.82
C LYS A 51 -0.30 -21.00 -5.77
N ILE A 52 -0.38 -20.07 -4.81
CA ILE A 52 -1.48 -19.09 -4.72
C ILE A 52 -1.39 -18.12 -5.90
N VAL A 53 -0.17 -17.69 -6.23
CA VAL A 53 0.13 -16.79 -7.35
C VAL A 53 -0.20 -17.44 -8.70
N ASP A 54 0.24 -18.68 -8.93
CA ASP A 54 -0.10 -19.48 -10.12
C ASP A 54 -1.62 -19.62 -10.34
N ARG A 55 -2.41 -19.43 -9.28
CA ARG A 55 -3.87 -19.51 -9.30
C ARG A 55 -4.54 -18.15 -9.51
N GLY A 56 -3.84 -17.08 -9.87
CA GLY A 56 -4.44 -15.78 -10.21
C GLY A 56 -4.39 -14.73 -9.11
N ALA A 57 -3.52 -14.90 -8.10
CA ALA A 57 -3.17 -13.87 -7.13
C ALA A 57 -1.72 -13.40 -7.34
N ALA A 58 -1.37 -13.06 -8.59
CA ALA A 58 0.00 -12.77 -9.01
C ALA A 58 0.64 -11.51 -8.40
N LYS A 59 0.02 -10.91 -7.39
CA LYS A 59 0.31 -9.57 -6.85
C LYS A 59 1.15 -9.59 -5.56
N PHE A 60 1.87 -10.68 -5.26
CA PHE A 60 2.44 -10.89 -3.91
C PHE A 60 3.75 -11.71 -3.89
N LEU A 61 4.69 -11.47 -4.81
CA LEU A 61 5.91 -12.31 -4.88
C LEU A 61 7.19 -11.61 -4.49
N GLU A 62 7.40 -10.36 -4.88
CA GLU A 62 8.68 -9.70 -4.63
C GLU A 62 8.67 -8.93 -3.30
N PRO A 63 9.70 -9.08 -2.44
CA PRO A 63 9.74 -8.43 -1.14
C PRO A 63 10.21 -6.96 -1.24
N VAL A 64 9.55 -6.15 -2.07
CA VAL A 64 10.00 -4.79 -2.39
C VAL A 64 9.82 -3.85 -1.20
N HIS A 65 8.70 -3.93 -0.48
CA HIS A 65 8.53 -3.14 0.74
C HIS A 65 9.53 -3.53 1.82
N GLU A 66 9.84 -4.81 1.95
CA GLU A 66 10.90 -5.27 2.86
C GLU A 66 12.27 -4.74 2.41
N GLU A 67 12.60 -4.79 1.11
CA GLU A 67 13.82 -4.20 0.55
C GLU A 67 13.94 -2.70 0.90
N ILE A 68 12.91 -1.91 0.62
CA ILE A 68 12.87 -0.47 0.93
C ILE A 68 13.07 -0.25 2.43
N THR A 69 12.35 -1.00 3.26
CA THR A 69 12.41 -0.87 4.72
C THR A 69 13.80 -1.21 5.27
N GLN A 70 14.43 -2.26 4.77
CA GLN A 70 15.80 -2.61 5.19
C GLN A 70 16.80 -1.53 4.77
N ARG A 71 16.64 -0.93 3.59
CA ARG A 71 17.46 0.20 3.12
C ARG A 71 17.22 1.49 3.94
N ILE A 72 15.99 1.76 4.37
CA ILE A 72 15.67 2.85 5.32
C ILE A 72 16.44 2.67 6.64
N TYR A 73 16.60 1.43 7.08
CA TYR A 73 17.33 1.08 8.31
C TYR A 73 18.84 0.91 8.14
N GLY A 74 19.38 1.14 6.93
CA GLY A 74 20.81 1.23 6.68
C GLY A 74 21.43 0.06 5.92
N CYS A 75 20.62 -0.83 5.33
CA CYS A 75 21.13 -1.76 4.33
C CYS A 75 21.61 -0.99 3.10
N ASN A 76 22.89 -1.07 2.79
CA ASN A 76 23.51 -0.39 1.65
C ASN A 76 24.07 -1.38 0.63
N ASP A 77 23.50 -2.59 0.56
CA ASP A 77 23.91 -3.58 -0.43
C ASP A 77 23.73 -3.03 -1.84
N ASN A 78 24.63 -3.47 -2.71
CA ASN A 78 24.64 -3.07 -4.11
C ASN A 78 23.30 -3.41 -4.78
N TRP A 79 22.87 -2.51 -5.65
CA TRP A 79 21.70 -2.68 -6.51
C TRP A 79 21.98 -3.69 -7.63
N GLU A 80 22.11 -4.97 -7.28
CA GLU A 80 22.23 -6.09 -8.22
C GLU A 80 20.86 -6.42 -8.86
N ASP A 81 20.72 -7.54 -9.57
CA ASP A 81 19.46 -7.98 -10.22
C ASP A 81 18.47 -8.67 -9.27
N LYS A 82 18.64 -8.52 -7.95
CA LYS A 82 17.78 -9.17 -6.94
C LYS A 82 17.68 -8.34 -5.65
N PRO A 83 16.57 -8.45 -4.89
CA PRO A 83 16.36 -7.74 -3.61
C PRO A 83 17.20 -8.37 -2.49
N ASN A 84 18.47 -7.97 -2.40
CA ASN A 84 19.42 -8.51 -1.41
C ASN A 84 19.15 -8.01 0.02
N CYS A 85 18.67 -6.78 0.19
CA CYS A 85 18.41 -6.22 1.52
C CYS A 85 17.16 -6.84 2.17
N ALA A 86 16.17 -7.26 1.39
CA ALA A 86 14.92 -7.85 1.87
C ALA A 86 15.13 -9.07 2.78
N ARG A 87 16.23 -9.80 2.61
CA ARG A 87 16.58 -11.01 3.39
C ARG A 87 17.50 -10.73 4.58
N GLN A 88 17.79 -9.47 4.87
CA GLN A 88 18.71 -9.07 5.94
C GLN A 88 17.95 -8.60 7.19
N TYR A 89 18.69 -8.20 8.23
CA TYR A 89 18.13 -7.91 9.56
C TYR A 89 18.55 -6.52 10.06
N PHE A 90 18.38 -5.49 9.24
CA PHE A 90 18.63 -4.09 9.63
C PHE A 90 17.42 -3.47 10.35
N ALA A 91 16.22 -3.69 9.82
CA ALA A 91 14.99 -3.21 10.43
C ALA A 91 14.50 -4.17 11.53
N PRO A 92 13.91 -3.65 12.64
CA PRO A 92 13.23 -4.49 13.61
C PRO A 92 12.15 -5.33 12.94
N LYS A 93 12.08 -6.61 13.30
CA LYS A 93 11.11 -7.55 12.72
C LYS A 93 9.64 -7.07 12.76
N PRO A 94 9.14 -6.44 13.84
CA PRO A 94 7.76 -5.95 13.84
C PRO A 94 7.52 -4.85 12.80
N VAL A 95 8.52 -4.01 12.47
CA VAL A 95 8.41 -3.01 11.39
C VAL A 95 8.23 -3.70 10.05
N ILE A 96 9.05 -4.72 9.76
CA ILE A 96 8.97 -5.52 8.53
C ILE A 96 7.64 -6.28 8.42
N ASP A 97 7.14 -6.84 9.52
CA ASP A 97 5.84 -7.51 9.48
C ASP A 97 4.68 -6.50 9.40
N GLY A 98 4.85 -5.30 9.94
CA GLY A 98 3.92 -4.18 9.79
C GLY A 98 3.81 -3.69 8.35
N THR A 99 4.93 -3.65 7.59
CA THR A 99 4.90 -3.25 6.17
C THR A 99 4.13 -4.22 5.28
N ARG A 100 3.74 -5.39 5.78
CA ARG A 100 2.90 -6.37 5.06
C ARG A 100 1.42 -6.24 5.36
N TRP A 101 1.06 -5.44 6.37
CA TRP A 101 -0.29 -5.46 6.92
C TRP A 101 -1.33 -4.87 5.95
N ASN A 102 -1.00 -3.84 5.18
CA ASN A 102 -1.97 -3.19 4.29
C ASN A 102 -2.43 -4.14 3.16
N ASP A 103 -1.51 -4.95 2.62
CA ASP A 103 -1.78 -6.00 1.61
C ASP A 103 -2.42 -7.27 2.21
N ASN A 104 -2.10 -7.58 3.45
CA ASN A 104 -2.55 -8.82 4.08
C ASN A 104 -3.07 -8.57 5.51
N PRO A 105 -4.10 -7.71 5.65
CA PRO A 105 -4.67 -7.41 6.96
C PRO A 105 -5.41 -8.65 7.46
N PRO A 106 -5.27 -9.05 8.73
CA PRO A 106 -6.03 -10.16 9.27
C PRO A 106 -7.50 -9.79 9.41
N PHE A 107 -8.38 -10.77 9.20
CA PHE A 107 -9.81 -10.60 9.39
C PHE A 107 -10.49 -11.90 9.80
N MET A 108 -11.72 -11.77 10.29
CA MET A 108 -12.58 -12.89 10.63
C MET A 108 -13.93 -12.74 9.95
N MET A 109 -14.54 -13.87 9.60
CA MET A 109 -15.87 -13.93 8.99
C MET A 109 -16.85 -14.68 9.89
N LYS A 110 -18.13 -14.33 9.82
CA LYS A 110 -19.21 -15.10 10.44
C LYS A 110 -19.55 -16.33 9.58
N HIS A 111 -20.24 -17.29 10.18
CA HIS A 111 -20.60 -18.57 9.54
C HIS A 111 -21.54 -18.43 8.33
N ASP A 112 -22.33 -17.37 8.29
CA ASP A 112 -23.29 -17.05 7.23
C ASP A 112 -22.73 -16.08 6.17
N PHE A 113 -21.41 -15.85 6.16
CA PHE A 113 -20.80 -14.95 5.20
C PHE A 113 -20.91 -15.50 3.77
N LEU A 114 -21.45 -14.66 2.88
CA LEU A 114 -21.43 -14.91 1.44
C LEU A 114 -20.23 -14.20 0.82
N LEU A 115 -19.49 -14.95 -0.01
CA LEU A 115 -18.47 -14.37 -0.88
C LEU A 115 -19.09 -13.27 -1.75
N PRO A 116 -18.29 -12.30 -2.24
CA PRO A 116 -18.79 -11.23 -3.09
C PRO A 116 -19.58 -11.68 -4.33
N ASN A 117 -19.29 -12.87 -4.86
CA ASN A 117 -19.99 -13.50 -5.99
C ASN A 117 -21.22 -14.34 -5.58
N GLY A 118 -21.67 -14.24 -4.33
CA GLY A 118 -22.88 -14.88 -3.81
C GLY A 118 -22.71 -16.34 -3.34
N LYS A 119 -21.54 -16.94 -3.54
CA LYS A 119 -21.26 -18.31 -3.07
C LYS A 119 -21.05 -18.33 -1.56
N ALA A 120 -21.47 -19.42 -0.91
CA ALA A 120 -21.18 -19.65 0.50
C ALA A 120 -19.67 -19.84 0.70
N ILE A 121 -19.12 -19.22 1.76
CA ILE A 121 -17.75 -19.52 2.20
C ILE A 121 -17.69 -20.96 2.76
N ARG A 122 -16.51 -21.58 2.70
CA ARG A 122 -16.28 -22.86 3.39
C ARG A 122 -16.48 -22.69 4.89
N SER A 123 -17.16 -23.64 5.53
CA SER A 123 -17.41 -23.63 6.98
C SER A 123 -16.12 -23.59 7.80
N THR A 124 -15.01 -24.13 7.27
CA THR A 124 -13.69 -24.10 7.90
C THR A 124 -13.02 -22.73 7.94
N CYS A 125 -13.60 -21.73 7.28
CA CYS A 125 -13.16 -20.32 7.29
C CYS A 125 -13.94 -19.47 8.30
N ALA A 126 -15.09 -19.95 8.78
CA ALA A 126 -15.94 -19.21 9.69
C ALA A 126 -15.33 -19.13 11.09
N ASN A 127 -15.44 -17.97 11.73
CA ASN A 127 -14.91 -17.69 13.08
C ASN A 127 -13.41 -17.98 13.24
N GLU A 128 -12.68 -17.94 12.13
CA GLU A 128 -11.24 -18.19 12.07
C GLU A 128 -10.57 -16.92 11.57
N THR A 129 -9.39 -16.61 12.11
CA THR A 129 -8.61 -15.51 11.57
C THR A 129 -7.96 -15.94 10.26
N ILE A 130 -8.23 -15.18 9.21
CA ILE A 130 -7.76 -15.39 7.86
C ILE A 130 -6.70 -14.33 7.54
N LYS A 131 -5.50 -14.78 7.16
CA LYS A 131 -4.34 -13.94 6.81
C LYS A 131 -3.26 -14.84 6.22
N LEU A 132 -2.63 -14.48 5.10
CA LEU A 132 -1.55 -15.31 4.56
C LEU A 132 -0.36 -15.41 5.53
N PRO A 133 0.27 -16.60 5.66
CA PRO A 133 -0.04 -17.86 4.96
C PRO A 133 -1.13 -18.72 5.65
N ARG A 134 -1.66 -18.29 6.81
CA ARG A 134 -2.72 -19.00 7.56
C ARG A 134 -4.07 -18.94 6.83
N LYS A 135 -4.77 -20.09 6.76
CA LYS A 135 -6.06 -20.21 6.05
C LYS A 135 -5.98 -19.66 4.61
N SER A 136 -4.87 -19.93 3.92
CA SER A 136 -4.55 -19.43 2.58
C SER A 136 -5.66 -19.65 1.56
N ASP A 137 -6.32 -20.81 1.62
CA ASP A 137 -7.39 -21.09 0.68
C ASP A 137 -8.61 -20.19 0.95
N CYS A 138 -8.95 -19.91 2.21
CA CYS A 138 -10.04 -18.99 2.57
C CYS A 138 -9.74 -17.57 2.09
N TRP A 139 -8.50 -17.13 2.28
CA TRP A 139 -8.01 -15.85 1.79
C TRP A 139 -8.15 -15.77 0.26
N LEU A 140 -7.72 -16.82 -0.45
CA LEU A 140 -7.81 -16.93 -1.90
C LEU A 140 -9.24 -16.86 -2.43
N ASP A 141 -10.18 -17.59 -1.83
CA ASP A 141 -11.58 -17.59 -2.25
C ASP A 141 -12.16 -16.17 -2.19
N ILE A 142 -11.86 -15.45 -1.11
CA ILE A 142 -12.33 -14.09 -0.89
C ILE A 142 -11.67 -13.13 -1.88
N PHE A 143 -10.35 -13.17 -2.01
CA PHE A 143 -9.62 -12.26 -2.89
C PHE A 143 -10.07 -12.42 -4.35
N LYS A 144 -10.19 -13.66 -4.85
CA LYS A 144 -10.66 -13.95 -6.21
C LYS A 144 -12.07 -13.47 -6.44
N ALA A 145 -13.00 -13.85 -5.56
CA ALA A 145 -14.39 -13.41 -5.68
C ALA A 145 -14.52 -11.88 -5.63
N SER A 146 -13.64 -11.21 -4.88
CA SER A 146 -13.59 -9.74 -4.83
C SER A 146 -13.08 -9.16 -6.14
N SER A 147 -11.97 -9.69 -6.64
CA SER A 147 -11.35 -9.23 -7.90
C SER A 147 -12.31 -9.42 -9.09
N GLU A 148 -13.05 -10.53 -9.14
CA GLU A 148 -14.10 -10.79 -10.15
C GLU A 148 -15.19 -9.71 -10.10
N MET A 149 -15.56 -9.27 -8.90
CA MET A 149 -16.66 -8.33 -8.67
C MET A 149 -16.23 -6.87 -8.63
N ALA A 150 -14.94 -6.56 -8.52
CA ALA A 150 -14.42 -5.22 -8.24
C ALA A 150 -14.81 -4.15 -9.29
N ARG A 151 -15.08 -4.57 -10.54
CA ARG A 151 -15.56 -3.67 -11.60
C ARG A 151 -17.02 -3.23 -11.42
N THR A 152 -17.83 -4.01 -10.71
CA THR A 152 -19.28 -3.78 -10.57
C THR A 152 -19.72 -3.56 -9.12
N ARG A 153 -18.87 -3.90 -8.16
CA ARG A 153 -19.16 -3.85 -6.74
C ARG A 153 -18.07 -3.07 -6.02
N PHE A 154 -18.51 -2.05 -5.29
CA PHE A 154 -17.66 -1.29 -4.40
C PHE A 154 -17.77 -1.80 -2.95
N PHE A 155 -16.64 -2.08 -2.33
CA PHE A 155 -16.60 -2.61 -0.97
C PHE A 155 -16.49 -1.50 0.07
N THR A 156 -17.27 -1.65 1.14
CA THR A 156 -17.36 -0.77 2.30
C THR A 156 -17.48 -1.62 3.55
N ASN A 157 -17.47 -0.98 4.72
CA ASN A 157 -17.72 -1.66 6.00
C ASN A 157 -19.08 -2.39 6.07
N ARG A 158 -20.03 -2.09 5.17
CA ARG A 158 -21.36 -2.71 5.14
C ARG A 158 -21.39 -4.05 4.40
N ASN A 159 -20.47 -4.26 3.46
CA ASN A 159 -20.59 -5.35 2.47
C ASN A 159 -19.27 -6.07 2.16
N GLY A 160 -18.21 -5.75 2.88
CA GLY A 160 -16.89 -6.38 2.75
C GLY A 160 -16.11 -6.33 4.06
N VAL A 161 -15.19 -7.27 4.22
CA VAL A 161 -14.14 -7.23 5.25
C VAL A 161 -12.97 -6.38 4.79
N ILE A 162 -12.03 -6.13 5.70
CA ILE A 162 -10.90 -5.24 5.46
C ILE A 162 -10.08 -5.63 4.22
N LEU A 163 -9.90 -6.93 3.93
CA LEU A 163 -9.25 -7.37 2.70
C LEU A 163 -9.96 -6.86 1.43
N ASN A 164 -11.30 -6.90 1.39
CA ASN A 164 -12.05 -6.39 0.24
C ASN A 164 -11.93 -4.87 0.15
N ARG A 165 -11.99 -4.19 1.30
CA ARG A 165 -12.01 -2.73 1.39
C ARG A 165 -10.67 -2.12 1.01
N SER A 166 -9.56 -2.70 1.47
CA SER A 166 -8.22 -2.20 1.18
C SER A 166 -7.84 -2.39 -0.28
N HIS A 167 -8.24 -3.49 -0.92
CA HIS A 167 -7.84 -3.76 -2.31
C HIS A 167 -8.85 -3.32 -3.38
N PHE A 168 -10.14 -3.20 -3.03
CA PHE A 168 -11.22 -3.02 -4.01
C PHE A 168 -12.32 -2.05 -3.54
N GLY A 169 -12.07 -1.27 -2.49
CA GLY A 169 -13.12 -0.51 -1.82
C GLY A 169 -12.69 0.84 -1.27
N ASP A 170 -13.42 1.28 -0.26
CA ASP A 170 -13.30 2.56 0.45
C ASP A 170 -12.04 2.73 1.30
N MET A 171 -11.14 1.74 1.30
CA MET A 171 -9.86 1.79 2.00
C MET A 171 -8.64 1.63 1.08
N GLN A 172 -8.80 1.81 -0.24
CA GLN A 172 -7.69 1.79 -1.20
C GLN A 172 -6.60 2.84 -0.92
N PHE A 173 -6.91 3.88 -0.15
CA PHE A 173 -5.91 4.84 0.32
C PHE A 173 -4.79 4.17 1.16
N LEU A 174 -5.01 2.97 1.71
CA LEU A 174 -3.97 2.18 2.38
C LEU A 174 -2.81 1.84 1.43
N HIS A 175 -3.07 1.80 0.13
CA HIS A 175 -2.10 1.62 -0.94
C HIS A 175 -1.78 2.93 -1.68
N SER A 176 -2.05 4.07 -1.04
CA SER A 176 -1.95 5.39 -1.68
C SER A 176 -2.73 5.49 -3.00
N MET A 177 -3.85 4.77 -3.13
CA MET A 177 -4.72 4.83 -4.31
C MET A 177 -6.04 5.53 -4.00
N ALA A 178 -6.66 6.10 -5.03
CA ALA A 178 -8.03 6.56 -4.94
C ALA A 178 -8.99 5.37 -4.88
N SER A 179 -10.15 5.54 -4.25
CA SER A 179 -11.12 4.43 -4.10
C SER A 179 -11.94 4.22 -5.37
N ARG A 180 -12.19 5.28 -6.14
CA ARG A 180 -13.01 5.26 -7.36
C ARG A 180 -12.49 6.23 -8.41
N ALA A 181 -12.83 5.93 -9.67
CA ALA A 181 -12.67 6.89 -10.75
C ALA A 181 -13.52 8.14 -10.47
N GLY A 182 -12.95 9.31 -10.72
CA GLY A 182 -13.57 10.61 -10.41
C GLY A 182 -13.40 11.08 -8.96
N ASP A 183 -12.83 10.27 -8.06
CA ASP A 183 -12.46 10.77 -6.72
C ASP A 183 -11.42 11.90 -6.87
N ARG A 184 -11.61 13.00 -6.16
CA ARG A 184 -10.66 14.13 -6.19
C ARG A 184 -9.40 13.78 -5.43
N ALA A 185 -8.25 14.24 -5.92
CA ALA A 185 -6.97 14.01 -5.29
C ALA A 185 -6.94 14.46 -3.81
N GLN A 186 -7.60 15.58 -3.49
CA GLN A 186 -7.71 16.05 -2.11
C GLN A 186 -8.44 15.06 -1.19
N ASP A 187 -9.48 14.37 -1.66
CA ASP A 187 -10.26 13.45 -0.83
C ASP A 187 -9.46 12.17 -0.50
N THR A 188 -8.68 11.67 -1.47
CA THR A 188 -7.71 10.58 -1.25
C THR A 188 -6.59 11.01 -0.30
N LYS A 189 -5.98 12.17 -0.52
CA LYS A 189 -4.95 12.73 0.37
C LYS A 189 -5.44 12.88 1.81
N LEU A 190 -6.66 13.36 2.01
CA LEU A 190 -7.24 13.48 3.35
C LEU A 190 -7.35 12.10 4.02
N SER A 191 -7.76 11.06 3.29
CA SER A 191 -7.87 9.71 3.83
C SER A 191 -6.49 9.13 4.20
N ILE A 192 -5.48 9.35 3.35
CA ILE A 192 -4.07 9.02 3.61
C ILE A 192 -3.58 9.71 4.90
N LEU A 193 -3.83 11.02 5.06
CA LEU A 193 -3.37 11.77 6.24
C LEU A 193 -4.08 11.33 7.52
N ILE A 194 -5.36 10.96 7.47
CA ILE A 194 -6.09 10.40 8.62
C ILE A 194 -5.47 9.07 9.06
N TRP A 195 -5.16 8.17 8.11
CA TRP A 195 -4.50 6.91 8.42
C TRP A 195 -3.07 7.11 8.91
N ALA A 196 -2.32 8.02 8.30
CA ALA A 196 -0.98 8.37 8.73
C ALA A 196 -0.96 8.89 10.17
N GLU A 197 -1.92 9.74 10.54
CA GLU A 197 -2.07 10.24 11.90
C GLU A 197 -2.33 9.10 12.88
N PHE A 198 -3.28 8.22 12.55
CA PHE A 198 -3.60 7.06 13.36
C PHE A 198 -2.38 6.15 13.56
N ALA A 199 -1.76 5.69 12.47
CA ALA A 199 -0.61 4.78 12.52
C ALA A 199 0.57 5.40 13.26
N TYR A 200 0.87 6.69 13.04
CA TYR A 200 1.95 7.39 13.73
C TYR A 200 1.65 7.61 15.22
N ARG A 201 0.40 7.93 15.59
CA ARG A 201 0.01 8.07 17.00
C ARG A 201 0.03 6.74 17.74
N VAL A 202 -0.28 5.62 17.09
CA VAL A 202 -0.07 4.28 17.66
C VAL A 202 1.43 3.99 17.80
N ALA A 203 2.22 4.26 16.77
CA ALA A 203 3.68 4.07 16.78
C ALA A 203 4.38 4.86 17.90
N SER A 204 4.05 6.15 18.07
CA SER A 204 4.56 6.98 19.17
C SER A 204 4.02 6.55 20.55
N GLY A 205 2.94 5.76 20.59
CA GLY A 205 2.24 5.36 21.81
C GLY A 205 1.29 6.43 22.36
N SER A 206 0.95 7.44 21.57
CA SER A 206 -0.09 8.42 21.89
C SER A 206 -1.50 7.84 21.82
N ILE A 207 -1.70 6.76 21.04
CA ILE A 207 -2.92 5.94 21.03
C ILE A 207 -2.57 4.56 21.61
N PRO A 208 -3.12 4.21 22.79
CA PRO A 208 -2.93 2.89 23.41
C PRO A 208 -3.50 1.73 22.60
N ALA A 209 -2.92 0.54 22.77
CA ALA A 209 -3.30 -0.70 22.11
C ALA A 209 -4.75 -1.15 22.41
N ASP A 210 -5.23 -0.86 23.62
CA ASP A 210 -6.57 -1.19 24.12
C ASP A 210 -7.64 -0.15 23.75
N THR A 211 -7.27 0.95 23.09
CA THR A 211 -8.22 1.93 22.56
C THR A 211 -9.17 1.23 21.60
N MET A 212 -10.48 1.36 21.82
CA MET A 212 -11.47 0.87 20.86
C MET A 212 -11.42 1.71 19.58
N LEU A 213 -11.60 1.09 18.41
CA LEU A 213 -11.53 1.78 17.13
C LEU A 213 -12.56 2.90 16.99
N LYS A 214 -13.73 2.75 17.63
CA LYS A 214 -14.75 3.81 17.72
C LYS A 214 -14.32 5.04 18.54
N ASP A 215 -13.35 4.87 19.45
CA ASP A 215 -12.89 5.91 20.39
C ASP A 215 -11.53 6.51 19.99
N VAL A 216 -11.01 6.15 18.81
CA VAL A 216 -9.74 6.68 18.30
C VAL A 216 -9.84 8.21 18.11
N PRO A 217 -8.97 9.01 18.76
CA PRO A 217 -9.05 10.47 18.77
C PRO A 217 -8.37 11.10 17.54
N VAL A 218 -8.70 10.60 16.35
CA VAL A 218 -8.21 11.13 15.06
C VAL A 218 -9.41 11.59 14.25
N ASN A 219 -9.43 12.87 13.87
CA ASN A 219 -10.56 13.44 13.16
C ASN A 219 -10.79 12.71 11.82
N GLY A 220 -12.01 12.22 11.60
CA GLY A 220 -12.38 11.48 10.40
C GLY A 220 -12.08 9.98 10.43
N PHE A 221 -11.35 9.45 11.43
CA PHE A 221 -11.03 8.02 11.52
C PHE A 221 -12.27 7.12 11.64
N SER A 222 -13.30 7.60 12.32
CA SER A 222 -14.58 6.89 12.48
C SER A 222 -15.28 6.58 11.14
N LYS A 223 -14.92 7.26 10.04
CA LYS A 223 -15.40 6.93 8.69
C LYS A 223 -14.91 5.55 8.23
N PHE A 224 -13.71 5.14 8.65
CA PHE A 224 -13.12 3.87 8.26
C PHE A 224 -13.65 2.72 9.12
N PHE A 225 -13.88 2.96 10.42
CA PHE A 225 -14.29 1.94 11.39
C PHE A 225 -15.47 2.43 12.25
N PRO A 226 -16.66 2.68 11.66
CA PRO A 226 -17.78 3.23 12.41
C PRO A 226 -18.34 2.21 13.41
N ASN A 227 -18.50 2.64 14.66
CA ASN A 227 -19.06 1.84 15.77
C ASN A 227 -18.34 0.50 16.02
N GLN A 228 -17.06 0.40 15.67
CA GLN A 228 -16.31 -0.83 15.80
C GLN A 228 -15.75 -0.97 17.23
N GLU A 229 -16.11 -2.07 17.89
CA GLU A 229 -15.72 -2.35 19.28
C GLU A 229 -14.39 -3.12 19.39
N ALA A 230 -13.81 -3.53 18.26
CA ALA A 230 -12.45 -4.02 18.24
C ALA A 230 -11.47 -2.94 18.71
N THR A 231 -10.39 -3.36 19.36
CA THR A 231 -9.30 -2.47 19.79
C THR A 231 -8.30 -2.22 18.66
N VAL A 232 -7.40 -1.25 18.86
CA VAL A 232 -6.24 -1.01 17.99
C VAL A 232 -5.37 -2.26 17.88
N GLU A 233 -5.13 -2.98 18.99
CA GLU A 233 -4.41 -4.26 18.95
C GLU A 233 -5.14 -5.29 18.10
N ASN A 234 -6.46 -5.41 18.23
CA ASN A 234 -7.26 -6.32 17.40
C ASN A 234 -7.22 -5.94 15.92
N LEU A 235 -7.10 -4.65 15.55
CA LEU A 235 -6.96 -4.24 14.15
C LEU A 235 -5.67 -4.78 13.54
N PHE A 236 -4.54 -4.58 14.23
CA PHE A 236 -3.23 -4.91 13.68
C PHE A 236 -2.89 -6.40 13.83
N LEU A 237 -3.25 -6.99 14.96
CA LEU A 237 -2.75 -8.29 15.41
C LEU A 237 -3.88 -9.30 15.68
N MET A 238 -5.02 -9.18 14.99
CA MET A 238 -6.13 -10.12 15.16
C MET A 238 -5.62 -11.56 15.10
N GLY A 239 -5.87 -12.32 16.17
CA GLY A 239 -5.46 -13.71 16.28
C GLY A 239 -3.95 -13.95 16.12
N ASP A 240 -3.11 -12.97 16.43
CA ASP A 240 -1.65 -13.06 16.48
C ASP A 240 -1.15 -12.41 17.79
N GLU A 241 -0.39 -13.17 18.58
CA GLU A 241 0.10 -12.70 19.89
C GLU A 241 1.54 -12.18 19.84
N THR A 242 2.21 -12.28 18.68
CA THR A 242 3.66 -12.06 18.54
C THR A 242 4.09 -10.66 18.97
N TYR A 243 3.31 -9.64 18.61
CA TYR A 243 3.71 -8.23 18.74
C TYR A 243 2.86 -7.43 19.71
N ARG A 244 2.14 -8.09 20.64
CA ARG A 244 1.32 -7.39 21.64
C ARG A 244 2.16 -6.46 22.51
N GLY A 245 1.52 -5.42 23.05
CA GLY A 245 2.19 -4.45 23.93
C GLY A 245 3.19 -3.55 23.19
N SER A 246 4.45 -3.47 23.65
CA SER A 246 5.41 -2.46 23.17
C SER A 246 5.85 -2.65 21.71
N GLN A 247 5.78 -3.87 21.18
CA GLN A 247 6.15 -4.17 19.79
C GLN A 247 5.08 -3.76 18.77
N LEU A 248 3.85 -3.49 19.23
CA LEU A 248 2.78 -2.94 18.39
C LEU A 248 3.16 -1.58 17.80
N LYS A 249 3.99 -0.82 18.52
CA LYS A 249 4.47 0.50 18.08
C LYS A 249 5.28 0.40 16.78
N ASP A 250 6.25 -0.52 16.76
CA ASP A 250 7.06 -0.81 15.59
C ASP A 250 6.20 -1.37 14.45
N PHE A 251 5.23 -2.23 14.77
CA PHE A 251 4.30 -2.78 13.79
C PHE A 251 3.46 -1.68 13.12
N ALA A 252 2.87 -0.78 13.91
CA ALA A 252 2.11 0.36 13.40
C ALA A 252 2.97 1.29 12.53
N PHE A 253 4.23 1.52 12.92
CA PHE A 253 5.17 2.28 12.09
C PHE A 253 5.41 1.61 10.73
N GLY A 254 5.50 0.27 10.69
CA GLY A 254 5.57 -0.49 9.45
C GLY A 254 4.37 -0.24 8.53
N THR A 255 3.15 -0.18 9.07
CA THR A 255 1.94 0.08 8.27
C THR A 255 1.93 1.49 7.64
N LEU A 256 2.52 2.47 8.34
CA LEU A 256 2.73 3.82 7.81
C LEU A 256 3.77 3.81 6.68
N LEU A 257 4.88 3.10 6.87
CA LEU A 257 5.92 2.97 5.85
C LEU A 257 5.37 2.35 4.58
N HIS A 258 4.56 1.28 4.65
CA HIS A 258 3.94 0.66 3.48
C HIS A 258 3.14 1.67 2.66
N MET A 259 2.19 2.38 3.27
CA MET A 259 1.36 3.36 2.56
C MET A 259 2.22 4.44 1.89
N VAL A 260 3.27 4.93 2.57
CA VAL A 260 4.20 5.90 1.98
C VAL A 260 5.00 5.30 0.84
N GLN A 261 5.45 4.05 0.95
CA GLN A 261 6.17 3.33 -0.09
C GLN A 261 5.33 3.19 -1.35
N ASP A 262 4.07 2.80 -1.21
CA ASP A 262 3.11 2.73 -2.30
C ASP A 262 2.88 4.07 -3.00
N SER A 263 3.08 5.20 -2.32
CA SER A 263 2.93 6.50 -2.96
C SER A 263 4.03 6.82 -4.00
N PHE A 264 5.06 5.99 -4.11
CA PHE A 264 6.13 6.07 -5.09
C PHE A 264 5.97 5.07 -6.24
N SER A 265 4.93 4.23 -6.17
CA SER A 265 4.52 3.41 -7.28
C SER A 265 3.82 4.25 -8.34
N GLU A 266 4.27 4.19 -9.59
CA GLU A 266 3.63 4.84 -10.73
C GLU A 266 2.31 4.17 -11.13
N SER A 267 2.07 2.91 -10.70
CA SER A 267 0.76 2.26 -10.84
C SER A 267 -0.24 2.72 -9.76
N HIS A 268 0.23 3.34 -8.68
CA HIS A 268 -0.62 3.85 -7.59
C HIS A 268 -0.81 5.36 -7.64
N VAL A 269 0.25 6.09 -7.98
CA VAL A 269 0.31 7.56 -7.92
C VAL A 269 1.06 8.10 -9.12
N SER A 270 0.46 9.08 -9.79
CA SER A 270 1.14 9.86 -10.82
C SER A 270 1.77 11.11 -10.22
N ARG A 271 3.06 11.35 -10.48
CA ARG A 271 3.83 12.50 -9.96
C ARG A 271 4.41 13.34 -11.09
N ASP A 272 4.38 14.66 -10.92
CA ASP A 272 5.02 15.61 -11.83
C ASP A 272 6.51 15.71 -11.49
N LEU A 273 7.33 14.91 -12.17
CA LEU A 273 8.78 14.89 -11.96
C LEU A 273 9.46 16.24 -12.23
N SER A 274 8.83 17.17 -12.96
CA SER A 274 9.37 18.53 -13.12
C SER A 274 9.38 19.32 -11.81
N THR A 275 8.55 18.92 -10.84
CA THR A 275 8.50 19.50 -9.49
C THR A 275 9.42 18.81 -8.49
N GLN A 276 10.16 17.79 -8.90
CA GLN A 276 11.11 17.13 -8.03
C GLN A 276 12.18 18.12 -7.54
N ARG A 277 12.59 17.99 -6.27
CA ARG A 277 13.56 18.88 -5.62
C ARG A 277 13.10 20.33 -5.52
N THR A 278 11.85 20.66 -5.83
CA THR A 278 11.29 21.96 -5.46
C THR A 278 11.22 22.08 -3.95
N PHE A 279 11.23 23.32 -3.47
CA PHE A 279 11.09 23.58 -2.04
C PHE A 279 9.72 23.14 -1.56
N CYS A 280 9.71 22.28 -0.55
CA CYS A 280 8.52 22.08 0.27
C CYS A 280 8.72 22.82 1.60
N ASN A 281 7.65 23.37 2.15
CA ASN A 281 7.70 24.08 3.40
C ASN A 281 7.66 23.04 4.53
N SER A 282 8.81 22.41 4.80
CA SER A 282 9.02 21.51 5.93
C SER A 282 10.35 21.86 6.60
N PRO A 283 10.42 21.99 7.93
CA PRO A 283 11.68 22.32 8.60
C PRO A 283 12.70 21.16 8.61
N TYR A 284 12.34 20.00 8.04
CA TYR A 284 13.14 18.76 8.07
C TYR A 284 13.76 18.39 6.73
N THR A 285 13.21 18.91 5.63
CA THR A 285 13.80 18.80 4.31
C THR A 285 13.29 19.95 3.45
N ASP A 286 14.22 20.50 2.68
CA ASP A 286 13.93 21.59 1.74
C ASP A 286 13.55 21.07 0.35
N ARG A 287 13.43 19.74 0.15
CA ARG A 287 13.28 19.16 -1.18
C ARG A 287 12.13 18.15 -1.22
N SER A 288 11.18 18.38 -2.13
CA SER A 288 10.06 17.48 -2.41
C SER A 288 10.49 16.30 -3.32
N PRO A 289 9.94 15.08 -3.12
CA PRO A 289 10.12 13.93 -4.00
C PRO A 289 9.41 14.04 -5.37
N ALA A 290 8.88 15.22 -5.72
CA ALA A 290 7.89 15.51 -6.77
C ALA A 290 6.46 15.51 -6.21
N LYS A 291 5.68 16.50 -6.63
CA LYS A 291 4.27 16.64 -6.28
C LYS A 291 3.43 15.62 -7.04
N ILE A 292 2.34 15.22 -6.42
CA ILE A 292 1.35 14.30 -6.98
C ILE A 292 0.46 15.06 -7.95
N GLU A 293 0.37 14.56 -9.18
CA GLU A 293 -0.61 15.01 -10.16
C GLU A 293 -1.99 14.42 -9.83
N LYS A 294 -2.04 13.10 -9.58
CA LYS A 294 -3.26 12.39 -9.21
C LYS A 294 -2.96 11.04 -8.56
N PHE A 295 -3.93 10.54 -7.81
CA PHE A 295 -3.95 9.16 -7.34
C PHE A 295 -4.68 8.29 -8.36
N LEU A 296 -4.19 7.08 -8.61
CA LEU A 296 -4.77 6.15 -9.57
C LEU A 296 -5.78 5.21 -8.89
N VAL A 297 -6.58 4.53 -9.70
CA VAL A 297 -7.69 3.66 -9.25
C VAL A 297 -7.44 2.23 -9.67
N TYR A 298 -7.34 1.32 -8.70
CA TYR A 298 -7.03 -0.08 -8.95
C TYR A 298 -7.98 -0.75 -9.94
N SER A 299 -9.29 -0.56 -9.74
CA SER A 299 -10.33 -1.21 -10.54
C SER A 299 -10.43 -0.71 -11.98
N SER A 300 -9.79 0.43 -12.29
CA SER A 300 -9.70 1.00 -13.63
C SER A 300 -8.48 0.51 -14.42
N GLN A 301 -7.62 -0.30 -13.81
CA GLN A 301 -6.36 -0.73 -14.41
C GLN A 301 -6.44 -2.14 -15.02
N ASP A 302 -5.56 -2.35 -16.00
CA ASP A 302 -5.19 -3.64 -16.54
C ASP A 302 -4.29 -4.36 -15.52
N ALA A 303 -4.75 -5.50 -15.02
CA ALA A 303 -4.05 -6.26 -13.99
C ALA A 303 -2.68 -6.80 -14.44
N ASP A 304 -2.50 -7.03 -15.76
CA ASP A 304 -1.23 -7.50 -16.29
C ASP A 304 -0.21 -6.37 -16.44
N LYS A 305 -0.65 -5.15 -16.75
CA LYS A 305 0.26 -3.99 -16.74
C LYS A 305 0.59 -3.56 -15.31
N HIS A 306 -0.40 -3.60 -14.42
CA HIS A 306 -0.24 -3.19 -13.03
C HIS A 306 0.82 -4.04 -12.29
N LYS A 307 0.85 -5.37 -12.50
CA LYS A 307 1.76 -6.27 -11.78
C LYS A 307 3.24 -6.14 -12.18
N ASP A 308 3.51 -5.68 -13.40
CA ASP A 308 4.88 -5.51 -13.94
C ASP A 308 5.59 -4.33 -13.31
N GLU A 309 4.78 -3.44 -12.73
CA GLU A 309 5.29 -2.30 -12.05
C GLU A 309 5.78 -2.71 -10.67
N ASP A 310 5.16 -3.65 -9.98
CA ASP A 310 5.44 -4.02 -8.59
C ASP A 310 6.74 -4.81 -8.30
N VAL A 311 7.83 -4.59 -9.02
CA VAL A 311 9.02 -5.44 -8.94
C VAL A 311 10.25 -4.69 -8.45
N TYR A 312 11.23 -5.42 -7.93
CA TYR A 312 12.49 -4.88 -7.47
C TYR A 312 13.23 -4.06 -8.56
N GLU A 313 13.05 -4.41 -9.84
CA GLU A 313 13.61 -3.62 -10.94
C GLU A 313 13.06 -2.19 -11.01
N ALA A 314 11.78 -2.00 -10.63
CA ALA A 314 11.16 -0.69 -10.49
C ALA A 314 11.85 0.14 -9.41
N LEU A 315 12.02 -0.45 -8.23
CA LEU A 315 12.64 0.20 -7.09
C LEU A 315 14.06 0.61 -7.41
N ARG A 316 14.82 -0.30 -8.02
CA ARG A 316 16.19 -0.04 -8.42
C ARG A 316 16.29 1.16 -9.36
N ASN A 317 15.39 1.24 -10.35
CA ASN A 317 15.39 2.32 -11.33
C ASN A 317 14.97 3.67 -10.70
N ASP A 318 13.94 3.68 -9.85
CA ASP A 318 13.52 4.86 -9.09
C ASP A 318 14.69 5.39 -8.24
N ALA A 319 15.27 4.52 -7.41
CA ALA A 319 16.36 4.88 -6.51
C ALA A 319 17.63 5.36 -7.22
N ALA A 320 17.89 4.86 -8.44
CA ALA A 320 19.03 5.29 -9.24
C ALA A 320 18.79 6.64 -9.95
N LYS A 321 17.56 6.93 -10.34
CA LYS A 321 17.22 8.08 -11.18
C LYS A 321 16.81 9.31 -10.38
N TYR A 322 16.22 9.11 -9.20
CA TYR A 322 15.51 10.14 -8.48
C TYR A 322 16.04 10.37 -7.06
N SER A 323 16.03 11.62 -6.64
CA SER A 323 16.24 12.01 -5.25
C SER A 323 15.54 13.35 -4.95
N PRO A 324 14.78 13.47 -3.84
CA PRO A 324 14.48 12.42 -2.86
C PRO A 324 13.65 11.28 -3.45
N ASN A 325 14.04 10.04 -3.16
CA ASN A 325 13.29 8.83 -3.50
C ASN A 325 12.58 8.25 -2.27
N VAL A 326 11.91 7.11 -2.44
CA VAL A 326 11.17 6.42 -1.37
C VAL A 326 12.02 6.10 -0.14
N ILE A 327 13.31 5.76 -0.33
CA ILE A 327 14.23 5.44 0.77
C ILE A 327 14.60 6.71 1.53
N ASP A 328 14.86 7.82 0.83
CA ASP A 328 15.16 9.12 1.43
C ASP A 328 13.98 9.61 2.29
N VAL A 329 12.76 9.49 1.75
CA VAL A 329 11.54 9.84 2.48
C VAL A 329 11.33 8.96 3.70
N GLY A 330 11.53 7.65 3.56
CA GLY A 330 11.42 6.71 4.67
C GLY A 330 12.46 6.94 5.77
N LYS A 331 13.69 7.36 5.43
CA LYS A 331 14.72 7.75 6.40
C LYS A 331 14.27 8.94 7.25
N ILE A 332 13.64 9.95 6.63
CA ILE A 332 13.08 11.10 7.36
C ILE A 332 11.97 10.65 8.30
N LEU A 333 11.04 9.80 7.85
CA LEU A 333 9.98 9.25 8.71
C LEU A 333 10.51 8.43 9.87
N ARG A 334 11.57 7.65 9.63
CA ARG A 334 12.26 6.90 10.69
C ARG A 334 12.90 7.83 11.72
N GLU A 335 13.47 8.96 11.31
CA GLU A 335 14.00 9.93 12.26
C GLU A 335 12.88 10.59 13.08
N PHE A 336 11.74 10.93 12.48
CA PHE A 336 10.57 11.37 13.24
C PHE A 336 10.12 10.35 14.27
N TYR A 337 10.08 9.07 13.89
CA TYR A 337 9.71 7.99 14.80
C TYR A 337 10.73 7.82 15.93
N LYS A 338 12.02 7.77 15.62
CA LYS A 338 13.11 7.66 16.62
C LYS A 338 13.14 8.83 17.60
N GLN A 339 12.84 10.04 17.13
CA GLN A 339 12.80 11.25 17.96
C GLN A 339 11.46 11.41 18.68
N ASN A 340 10.49 10.53 18.44
CA ASN A 340 9.13 10.64 18.94
C ASN A 340 8.54 12.04 18.71
N SER A 341 8.70 12.53 17.48
CA SER A 341 8.30 13.89 17.08
C SER A 341 6.78 14.10 17.22
N ASN A 342 6.37 15.35 17.40
CA ASN A 342 4.94 15.67 17.43
C ASN A 342 4.30 15.39 16.06
N TRP A 343 3.06 14.90 16.07
CA TRP A 343 2.29 14.67 14.84
C TRP A 343 2.25 15.89 13.92
N ASP A 344 2.14 17.12 14.43
CA ASP A 344 2.07 18.33 13.59
C ASP A 344 3.31 18.50 12.71
N ALA A 345 4.49 18.10 13.21
CA ALA A 345 5.73 18.09 12.43
C ALA A 345 5.70 17.03 11.31
N VAL A 346 5.25 15.84 11.64
CA VAL A 346 5.13 14.72 10.68
C VAL A 346 4.07 15.01 9.63
N LYS A 347 2.91 15.51 10.05
CA LYS A 347 1.81 15.97 9.20
C LYS A 347 2.29 17.01 8.22
N LYS A 348 2.98 18.06 8.68
CA LYS A 348 3.53 19.10 7.81
C LYS A 348 4.44 18.51 6.74
N TYR A 349 5.33 17.60 7.10
CA TYR A 349 6.18 16.92 6.12
C TYR A 349 5.38 16.07 5.11
N LEU A 350 4.45 15.24 5.59
CA LEU A 350 3.63 14.39 4.73
C LEU A 350 2.73 15.22 3.80
N GLU A 351 2.08 16.26 4.32
CA GLU A 351 1.12 17.10 3.61
C GLU A 351 1.78 18.05 2.61
N GLU A 352 2.91 18.66 2.99
CA GLU A 352 3.55 19.71 2.20
C GLU A 352 4.71 19.21 1.32
N CYS A 353 5.27 18.03 1.60
CA CYS A 353 6.35 17.44 0.79
C CYS A 353 5.92 16.16 0.06
N VAL A 354 5.53 15.12 0.81
CA VAL A 354 5.37 13.75 0.27
C VAL A 354 4.10 13.61 -0.56
N PHE A 355 2.99 14.13 -0.04
CA PHE A 355 1.65 14.12 -0.65
C PHE A 355 1.21 15.52 -1.08
N ALA A 356 2.15 16.39 -1.42
CA ALA A 356 1.85 17.69 -2.00
C ALA A 356 1.16 17.48 -3.35
N LEU A 357 0.03 18.14 -3.59
CA LEU A 357 -0.74 18.03 -4.84
C LEU A 357 -0.37 19.18 -5.78
N ILE A 358 -0.40 18.90 -7.09
CA ILE A 358 -0.41 19.92 -8.14
C ILE A 358 -1.77 20.59 -8.18
N ASP A 359 -2.82 19.78 -8.28
CA ASP A 359 -4.21 20.19 -8.32
C ASP A 359 -5.00 19.37 -7.29
N ILE A 360 -5.77 20.06 -6.44
CA ILE A 360 -6.57 19.45 -5.40
C ILE A 360 -7.80 18.73 -5.97
N ASP A 361 -8.28 19.17 -7.13
CA ASP A 361 -9.48 18.67 -7.78
C ASP A 361 -9.17 17.67 -8.92
N ALA A 362 -7.90 17.32 -9.12
CA ALA A 362 -7.50 16.31 -10.11
C ALA A 362 -8.27 14.99 -9.84
N GLU A 363 -8.98 14.53 -10.86
CA GLU A 363 -9.81 13.33 -10.78
C GLU A 363 -8.97 12.07 -10.98
N ALA A 364 -9.26 11.06 -10.17
CA ALA A 364 -8.60 9.77 -10.25
C ALA A 364 -9.08 8.95 -11.46
N ASP A 365 -8.16 8.23 -12.10
CA ASP A 365 -8.40 7.33 -13.23
C ASP A 365 -7.43 6.13 -13.22
N GLY A 366 -7.37 5.34 -14.29
CA GLY A 366 -6.42 4.21 -14.38
C GLY A 366 -5.01 4.61 -14.79
N GLY A 367 -4.78 5.88 -15.15
CA GLY A 367 -3.51 6.38 -15.68
C GLY A 367 -3.07 5.65 -16.96
N ASN A 368 -1.76 5.45 -17.11
CA ASN A 368 -1.18 4.71 -18.24
C ASN A 368 -1.52 3.20 -18.24
N PHE A 369 -2.21 2.74 -17.18
CA PHE A 369 -2.55 1.34 -16.96
C PHE A 369 -4.01 1.04 -17.28
N GLU A 370 -4.78 1.98 -17.84
CA GLU A 370 -6.20 1.76 -18.12
C GLU A 370 -6.45 0.46 -18.89
N ALA A 371 -7.47 -0.27 -18.42
CA ALA A 371 -8.01 -1.43 -19.11
C ALA A 371 -8.71 -0.94 -20.39
N ARG A 372 -8.26 -1.43 -21.55
CA ARG A 372 -8.85 -1.09 -22.85
C ARG A 372 -10.21 -1.73 -23.08
#